data_AF-A0A963MT62-F1
#
_entry.id   AF-A0A963MT62-F1
#
_cell.length_a   1.000
_cell.length_b   1.000
_cell.length_c   1.000
_cell.angle_alpha   90.00
_cell.angle_beta   90.00
_cell.angle_gamma   90.00
#
_symmetry.space_group_name_H-M   'P 1'
#
loop_
_entity.id
_entity.type
_entity.pdbx_description
1 polymer ?
#
loop_
_entity_poly.entity_id
_entity_poly.type
_entity_poly.pdbx_seq_one_letter_code
_entity_poly.pdbx_strand_id
1 'polypeptide(L)'
;MAKRKSSAKTIHLTHEMRIQKAINEFHHFLATATEAEKNVVRHVKVGIGPEAVMHEIRRLLGESMAKCKVIPFPQERVRKSAVSAAGRKPKIGSVILELEVRK
;
A
#
# COMPACT_ATOMS: atom_id res chain seq x y z
N MET A 1 26.07 -22.64 -25.59
CA MET A 1 25.88 -21.21 -25.21
C MET A 1 25.98 -21.06 -23.71
N ALA A 2 27.02 -20.38 -23.20
CA ALA A 2 27.24 -20.23 -21.77
C ALA A 2 26.40 -19.07 -21.18
N LYS A 3 25.45 -19.39 -20.29
CA LYS A 3 24.70 -18.39 -19.51
C LYS A 3 25.64 -17.69 -18.53
N ARG A 4 26.01 -16.44 -18.81
CA ARG A 4 26.69 -15.56 -17.84
C ARG A 4 25.70 -15.22 -16.73
N LYS A 5 25.91 -15.74 -15.52
CA LYS A 5 25.21 -15.27 -14.32
C LYS A 5 25.81 -13.92 -13.93
N SER A 6 25.08 -12.83 -14.10
CA SER A 6 25.50 -11.54 -13.56
C SER A 6 25.37 -11.59 -12.04
N SER A 7 26.46 -11.85 -11.33
CA SER A 7 26.51 -11.59 -9.89
C SER A 7 26.48 -10.07 -9.70
N ALA A 8 25.30 -9.52 -9.45
CA ALA A 8 25.18 -8.14 -9.01
C ALA A 8 25.92 -8.03 -7.68
N LYS A 9 27.03 -7.30 -7.66
CA LYS A 9 27.73 -6.99 -6.41
C LYS A 9 26.82 -6.07 -5.60
N THR A 10 26.58 -6.43 -4.35
CA THR A 10 25.84 -5.59 -3.41
C THR A 10 26.62 -4.28 -3.20
N ILE A 11 26.05 -3.15 -3.64
CA ILE A 11 26.62 -1.82 -3.43
C ILE A 11 26.04 -1.28 -2.13
N HIS A 12 26.89 -0.99 -1.16
CA HIS A 12 26.51 -0.31 0.06
C HIS A 12 26.63 1.20 -0.13
N LEU A 13 25.55 1.93 0.15
CA LEU A 13 25.56 3.38 0.11
C LEU A 13 26.40 3.94 1.26
N THR A 14 27.18 4.98 0.96
CA THR A 14 27.83 5.77 2.00
C THR A 14 26.77 6.50 2.85
N HIS A 15 27.16 6.95 4.04
CA HIS A 15 26.26 7.68 4.93
C HIS A 15 25.70 8.95 4.27
N GLU A 16 26.54 9.73 3.57
CA GLU A 16 26.10 10.93 2.86
C GLU A 16 25.06 10.62 1.77
N MET A 17 25.26 9.54 1.01
CA MET A 17 24.30 9.12 -0.01
C MET A 17 22.97 8.67 0.60
N ARG A 18 22.99 8.07 1.80
CA ARG A 18 21.76 7.70 2.51
C ARG A 18 21.00 8.92 3.00
N ILE A 19 21.70 9.93 3.53
CA ILE A 19 21.11 11.22 3.91
C ILE A 19 20.48 11.89 2.68
N GLN A 20 21.23 12.00 1.58
CA GLN A 20 20.72 12.65 0.36
C GLN A 20 19.51 11.92 -0.19
N LYS A 21 19.53 10.58 -0.16
CA LYS A 21 18.37 9.76 -0.55
C LYS A 21 17.16 10.04 0.34
N ALA A 22 17.34 10.10 1.66
CA ALA A 22 16.25 10.38 2.59
C ALA A 22 15.65 11.78 2.39
N ILE A 23 16.48 12.79 2.11
CA ILE A 23 16.01 14.15 1.78
C ILE A 23 15.21 14.14 0.48
N ASN A 24 15.72 13.48 -0.56
CA ASN A 24 15.02 13.38 -1.84
C ASN A 24 13.68 12.63 -1.69
N GLU A 25 13.65 11.57 -0.89
CA GLU A 25 12.43 10.82 -0.59
C GLU A 25 11.42 11.67 0.18
N PHE A 26 11.88 12.49 1.13
CA PHE A 26 11.03 13.42 1.87
C PHE A 26 10.41 14.49 0.96
N HIS A 27 11.20 15.09 0.06
CA HIS A 27 10.69 16.06 -0.90
C HIS A 27 9.69 15.43 -1.87
N HIS A 28 9.98 14.22 -2.34
CA HIS A 28 9.03 13.46 -3.16
C HIS A 28 7.73 13.21 -2.39
N PHE A 29 7.81 12.77 -1.13
CA PHE A 29 6.64 12.57 -0.29
C PHE A 29 5.81 13.85 -0.16
N LEU A 30 6.43 15.00 0.12
CA LEU A 30 5.68 16.27 0.23
C LEU A 30 4.98 16.67 -1.08
N ALA A 31 5.59 16.36 -2.23
CA ALA A 31 5.03 16.66 -3.54
C ALA A 31 3.87 15.73 -3.93
N THR A 32 3.92 14.45 -3.53
CA THR A 32 2.95 13.44 -3.97
C THR A 32 1.91 13.04 -2.92
N ALA A 33 2.17 13.31 -1.64
CA ALA A 33 1.31 12.85 -0.56
C ALA A 33 -0.08 13.50 -0.59
N THR A 34 -1.09 12.70 -0.29
CA THR A 34 -2.46 13.16 -0.09
C THR A 34 -2.57 13.97 1.21
N GLU A 35 -3.60 14.81 1.31
CA GLU A 35 -3.87 15.60 2.52
C GLU A 35 -4.11 14.70 3.76
N ALA A 36 -4.68 13.51 3.56
CA ALA A 36 -4.87 12.53 4.63
C ALA A 36 -3.52 12.03 5.17
N GLU A 37 -2.59 11.67 4.28
CA GLU A 37 -1.25 11.21 4.68
C GLU A 37 -0.45 12.32 5.35
N LYS A 38 -0.53 13.55 4.83
CA LYS A 38 0.08 14.73 5.45
C LYS A 38 -0.46 14.96 6.87
N ASN A 39 -1.77 14.79 7.08
CA ASN A 39 -2.37 14.91 8.41
C ASN A 39 -1.87 13.84 9.39
N VAL A 40 -1.65 12.61 8.92
CA VAL A 40 -1.08 11.54 9.76
C VAL A 40 0.32 11.92 10.24
N VAL A 41 1.16 12.51 9.38
CA VAL A 41 2.58 12.76 9.69
C VAL A 41 2.90 14.20 10.13
N ARG A 42 1.91 15.10 10.16
CA ARG A 42 2.06 16.52 10.49
C ARG A 42 2.78 16.78 11.83
N HIS A 43 2.66 15.87 12.78
CA HIS A 43 3.21 16.01 14.13
C HIS A 43 4.65 15.49 14.26
N VAL A 44 5.23 14.93 13.20
CA VAL A 44 6.60 14.43 13.20
C VAL A 44 7.56 15.61 13.35
N LYS A 45 8.39 15.59 14.39
CA LYS A 45 9.40 16.62 14.63
C LYS A 45 10.57 16.46 13.65
N VAL A 46 10.87 17.53 12.92
CA VAL A 46 12.10 17.65 12.15
C VAL A 46 13.24 18.05 13.10
N GLY A 47 14.34 17.30 13.09
CA GLY A 47 15.51 17.57 13.98
C GLY A 47 16.28 16.35 14.45
N ILE A 48 15.72 15.15 14.29
CA ILE A 48 16.35 13.86 14.63
C ILE A 48 17.19 13.26 13.48
N GLY A 49 17.36 14.01 12.39
CA GLY A 49 18.05 13.58 11.16
C GLY A 49 17.08 13.05 10.08
N PRO A 50 17.41 13.23 8.79
CA PRO A 50 16.49 12.94 7.68
C PRO A 50 16.16 11.45 7.55
N GLU A 51 17.12 10.56 7.83
CA GLU A 51 16.86 9.11 7.83
C GLU A 51 15.83 8.71 8.91
N ALA A 52 15.95 9.28 10.11
CA ALA A 52 15.06 9.00 11.23
C ALA A 52 13.64 9.54 10.98
N VAL A 53 13.54 10.75 10.40
CA VAL A 53 12.25 11.34 10.00
C VAL A 53 11.55 10.44 8.99
N MET A 54 12.24 9.97 7.94
CA MET A 54 11.64 9.09 6.95
C MET A 54 11.26 7.72 7.51
N HIS A 55 12.04 7.19 8.45
CA HIS A 55 11.68 5.96 9.16
C HIS A 55 10.37 6.13 9.93
N GLU A 56 10.21 7.24 10.64
CA GLU A 56 9.02 7.53 11.43
C GLU A 56 7.77 7.76 10.56
N ILE A 57 7.92 8.49 9.45
CA ILE A 57 6.86 8.67 8.46
C ILE A 57 6.35 7.32 7.95
N ARG A 58 7.26 6.42 7.56
CA ARG A 58 6.90 5.06 7.10
C ARG A 58 6.20 4.25 8.18
N ARG A 59 6.66 4.35 9.43
CA ARG A 59 6.03 3.68 10.59
C ARG A 59 4.58 4.15 10.78
N LEU A 60 4.36 5.45 10.84
CA LEU A 60 3.03 6.04 11.07
C LEU A 60 2.04 5.72 9.96
N LEU A 61 2.49 5.79 8.70
CA LEU A 61 1.63 5.43 7.55
C LEU A 61 1.27 3.94 7.57
N GLY A 62 2.23 3.06 7.87
CA GLY A 62 1.97 1.63 8.02
C GLY A 62 0.95 1.32 9.14
N GLU A 63 1.07 2.00 10.28
CA GLU A 63 0.12 1.85 11.38
C GLU A 63 -1.27 2.40 11.04
N SER A 64 -1.34 3.53 10.34
CA SER A 64 -2.60 4.10 9.87
C SER A 64 -3.32 3.15 8.90
N MET A 65 -2.59 2.61 7.93
CA MET A 65 -3.13 1.63 6.98
C MET A 65 -3.61 0.35 7.67
N ALA A 66 -2.87 -0.15 8.66
CA ALA A 66 -3.27 -1.35 9.40
C ALA A 66 -4.54 -1.14 10.25
N LYS A 67 -4.77 0.10 10.73
CA LYS A 67 -5.97 0.48 11.48
C LYS A 67 -7.17 0.71 10.56
N CYS A 68 -6.94 1.19 9.35
CA CYS A 68 -7.95 1.27 8.28
C CYS A 68 -8.28 -0.14 7.74
N LYS A 69 -8.90 -0.99 8.57
CA LYS A 69 -9.56 -2.20 8.08
C LYS A 69 -10.75 -1.77 7.24
N VAL A 70 -10.68 -2.01 5.94
CA VAL A 70 -11.84 -1.92 5.04
C VAL A 70 -12.89 -2.87 5.61
N ILE A 71 -13.95 -2.31 6.19
CA ILE A 71 -15.13 -3.09 6.56
C ILE A 71 -15.68 -3.60 5.23
N PRO A 72 -15.66 -4.91 4.96
CA PRO A 72 -16.29 -5.40 3.75
C PRO A 72 -17.75 -4.95 3.81
N PHE A 73 -18.21 -4.27 2.76
CA PHE A 73 -19.59 -3.86 2.62
C PHE A 73 -20.48 -5.04 3.02
N PRO A 74 -21.53 -4.84 3.84
CA PRO A 74 -22.43 -5.92 4.18
C PRO A 74 -22.90 -6.53 2.86
N GLN A 75 -22.43 -7.74 2.56
CA GLN A 75 -23.05 -8.48 1.47
C GLN A 75 -24.47 -8.69 1.92
N GLU A 76 -25.39 -7.98 1.29
CA GLU A 76 -26.81 -8.15 1.48
C GLU A 76 -27.06 -9.64 1.34
N ARG A 77 -27.27 -10.31 2.48
CA ARG A 77 -27.63 -11.71 2.49
C ARG A 77 -28.99 -11.71 1.86
N VAL A 78 -29.05 -11.87 0.54
CA VAL A 78 -30.27 -12.13 -0.20
C VAL A 78 -30.87 -13.32 0.54
N ARG A 79 -31.86 -13.04 1.40
CA ARG A 79 -32.61 -14.06 2.08
C ARG A 79 -33.32 -14.78 0.95
N LYS A 80 -32.74 -15.90 0.51
CA LYS A 80 -33.44 -16.86 -0.34
C LYS A 80 -34.58 -17.39 0.51
N SER A 81 -35.70 -16.67 0.48
CA SER A 81 -37.00 -17.29 0.66
C SER A 81 -37.14 -18.27 -0.49
N ALA A 82 -36.84 -19.53 -0.23
CA ALA A 82 -37.31 -20.63 -1.04
C ALA A 82 -37.31 -21.86 -0.15
N VAL A 83 -38.51 -22.16 0.32
CA VAL A 83 -38.96 -23.51 0.64
C VAL A 83 -38.28 -24.51 -0.32
N SER A 84 -37.59 -25.47 0.31
CA SER A 84 -37.31 -26.83 -0.16
C SER A 84 -36.88 -27.04 -1.62
N ALA A 85 -35.63 -27.48 -1.80
CA ALA A 85 -35.34 -28.83 -2.31
C ALA A 85 -33.83 -29.04 -2.48
N ALA A 86 -33.42 -30.28 -2.27
CA ALA A 86 -32.06 -30.78 -2.17
C ALA A 86 -31.18 -30.61 -3.44
N GLY A 87 -29.86 -30.61 -3.25
CA GLY A 87 -28.94 -31.27 -4.22
C GLY A 87 -28.06 -30.39 -5.12
N ARG A 88 -27.02 -29.78 -4.53
CA ARG A 88 -25.64 -29.54 -5.03
C ARG A 88 -25.35 -29.32 -6.55
N LYS A 89 -24.80 -28.10 -6.80
CA LYS A 89 -23.68 -27.66 -7.71
C LYS A 89 -23.99 -27.56 -9.22
N PRO A 90 -23.48 -26.55 -9.98
CA PRO A 90 -22.04 -26.22 -10.01
C PRO A 90 -21.58 -24.77 -10.33
N LYS A 91 -20.25 -24.60 -10.22
CA LYS A 91 -19.33 -23.67 -10.93
C LYS A 91 -19.33 -22.18 -10.57
N ILE A 92 -18.31 -21.84 -9.77
CA ILE A 92 -17.78 -20.51 -9.54
C ILE A 92 -17.12 -20.03 -10.85
N GLY A 93 -17.74 -19.04 -11.50
CA GLY A 93 -17.12 -18.25 -12.56
C GLY A 93 -16.93 -16.83 -12.02
N SER A 94 -15.66 -16.46 -11.80
CA SER A 94 -15.25 -15.09 -11.49
C SER A 94 -15.60 -14.19 -12.67
N VAL A 95 -16.53 -13.26 -12.46
CA VAL A 95 -16.77 -12.16 -13.40
C VAL A 95 -16.31 -10.88 -12.70
N ILE A 96 -15.09 -10.47 -13.03
CA ILE A 96 -14.56 -9.14 -12.79
C ILE A 96 -15.31 -8.22 -13.76
N LEU A 97 -16.12 -7.29 -13.24
CA LEU A 97 -16.78 -6.27 -14.05
C LEU A 97 -15.80 -5.11 -14.25
N GLU A 98 -15.32 -4.95 -15.48
CA GLU A 98 -14.68 -3.73 -15.97
C GLU A 98 -15.63 -2.53 -15.80
N LEU A 99 -15.11 -1.48 -15.19
CA LEU A 99 -15.76 -0.17 -15.10
C LEU A 99 -15.49 0.61 -16.39
N GLU A 100 -16.47 0.59 -17.30
CA GLU A 100 -16.47 1.48 -18.45
C GLU A 100 -16.93 2.88 -18.03
N VAL A 101 -15.97 3.81 -17.99
CA VAL A 101 -16.18 5.24 -17.81
C VAL A 101 -16.86 5.79 -19.07
N ARG A 102 -18.15 6.15 -18.96
CA ARG A 102 -18.84 6.94 -19.99
C ARG A 102 -18.49 8.42 -19.81
N LYS A 103 -17.97 9.01 -20.89
CA LYS A 103 -17.92 10.47 -21.11
C LYS A 103 -19.32 11.00 -21.42
#